data_AF-A0A660LXB0-F1
#
_entry.id   AF-A0A660LXB0-F1
#
_cell.length_a   1.000
_cell.length_b   1.000
_cell.length_c   1.000
_cell.angle_alpha   90.00
_cell.angle_beta   90.00
_cell.angle_gamma   90.00
#
_symmetry.space_group_name_H-M   'P 1'
#
loop_
_entity.id
_entity.type
_entity.pdbx_description
1 polymer ?
#
loop_
_entity_poly.entity_id
_entity_poly.type
_entity_poly.pdbx_seq_one_letter_code
_entity_poly.pdbx_strand_id
1 'polypeptide(L)' 'NIAYTYLVDAHWSPDAKYTFVNLFDPALGIDWPISQEQAIISEKDAAHPLLTNVIPMEV' A
#
# COMPACT_ATOMS: atom_id res chain seq x y z
N ASN A 1 21.75 -6.01 -0.91
CA ASN A 1 21.23 -4.92 -1.78
C ASN A 1 20.06 -5.48 -2.56
N ILE A 2 18.88 -4.87 -2.46
CA ILE A 2 17.67 -5.30 -3.17
C ILE A 2 17.23 -4.11 -4.03
N ALA A 3 17.01 -4.35 -5.32
CA ALA A 3 16.56 -3.32 -6.25
C ALA A 3 15.31 -3.81 -6.98
N TYR A 4 14.31 -2.93 -7.09
CA TYR A 4 13.10 -3.14 -7.88
C TYR A 4 13.08 -2.12 -9.01
N THR A 5 12.55 -2.49 -10.18
CA THR A 5 12.41 -1.59 -11.33
C THR A 5 11.06 -1.85 -11.99
N TYR A 6 10.34 -0.76 -12.27
CA TYR A 6 9.00 -0.78 -12.83
C TYR A 6 8.95 0.13 -14.06
N LEU A 7 8.22 -0.29 -15.09
CA LEU A 7 7.77 0.59 -16.16
C LEU A 7 6.34 1.03 -15.85
N VAL A 8 6.08 2.33 -15.98
CA VAL A 8 4.78 2.95 -15.66
C VAL A 8 4.28 3.73 -16.88
N ASP A 9 2.97 3.88 -16.99
CA ASP A 9 2.28 4.59 -18.06
C ASP A 9 2.20 6.11 -17.83
N ALA A 10 2.28 6.56 -16.58
CA ALA A 10 2.30 7.95 -16.17
C ALA A 10 3.45 8.27 -15.21
N HIS A 11 3.90 9.52 -15.23
CA HIS A 11 4.91 10.02 -14.30
C HIS A 11 4.31 10.18 -12.90
N TRP A 12 5.15 10.00 -11.87
CA TRP A 12 4.76 10.31 -10.50
C TRP A 12 4.40 11.80 -10.36
N SER A 13 3.32 12.06 -9.63
CA SER A 13 2.88 13.40 -9.26
C SER A 13 2.35 13.38 -7.82
N PRO A 14 2.66 14.40 -6.99
CA PRO A 14 2.07 14.53 -5.66
C PRO A 14 0.58 14.88 -5.70
N ASP A 15 0.08 15.39 -6.83
CA ASP A 15 -1.31 15.81 -7.01
C ASP A 15 -2.20 14.69 -7.56
N ALA A 16 -1.62 13.55 -7.94
CA ALA A 16 -2.37 12.40 -8.45
C ALA A 16 -3.17 11.75 -7.32
N LYS A 17 -4.42 11.39 -7.62
CA LYS A 17 -5.32 10.71 -6.69
C LYS A 17 -5.07 9.21 -6.74
N TYR A 18 -4.62 8.65 -5.63
CA TYR A 18 -4.44 7.22 -5.45
C TYR A 18 -5.23 6.76 -4.23
N THR A 19 -5.78 5.56 -4.30
CA THR A 19 -6.31 4.86 -3.14
C THR A 19 -5.25 3.88 -2.64
N PHE A 20 -5.14 3.73 -1.32
CA PHE A 20 -4.19 2.82 -0.69
C PHE A 20 -4.90 2.03 0.40
N VAL A 21 -4.44 0.81 0.62
CA VAL A 21 -4.97 -0.10 1.65
C VAL A 21 -3.86 -0.47 2.62
N ASN A 22 -4.24 -0.71 3.88
CA ASN A 22 -3.31 -1.19 4.89
C ASN A 22 -2.72 -2.54 4.47
N LEU A 23 -1.39 -2.63 4.42
CA LEU A 23 -0.71 -3.84 3.98
C LEU A 23 -0.93 -5.05 4.91
N PHE A 24 -1.27 -4.81 6.19
CA PHE A 24 -1.56 -5.85 7.18
C PHE A 24 -3.07 -6.01 7.47
N ASP A 25 -3.94 -5.53 6.56
CA ASP A 25 -5.37 -5.76 6.72
C ASP A 25 -5.69 -7.28 6.67
N PRO A 26 -6.27 -7.85 7.74
CA PRO A 26 -6.61 -9.28 7.78
C PRO A 26 -7.63 -9.69 6.71
N ALA A 27 -8.46 -8.78 6.20
CA ALA A 27 -9.41 -9.05 5.13
C ALA A 27 -8.73 -9.30 3.78
N LEU A 28 -7.48 -8.87 3.58
CA LEU A 28 -6.71 -9.17 2.37
C LEU A 28 -6.20 -10.62 2.35
N GLY A 29 -6.10 -11.28 3.51
CA GLY A 29 -5.64 -12.66 3.61
C GLY A 29 -4.22 -12.89 3.07
N ILE A 30 -3.33 -11.88 3.19
CA ILE A 30 -1.96 -12.00 2.73
C ILE A 30 -1.10 -12.63 3.83
N ASP A 31 -0.55 -13.80 3.56
CA ASP A 31 0.35 -14.54 4.45
C ASP A 31 1.77 -13.96 4.39
N TRP A 32 1.97 -12.77 4.96
CA TRP A 32 3.29 -12.15 5.02
C TRP A 32 4.27 -13.03 5.83
N PRO A 33 5.49 -13.29 5.32
CA PRO A 33 6.48 -14.06 6.05
C PRO A 33 7.12 -13.29 7.20
N ILE A 34 6.77 -12.00 7.36
CA ILE A 34 7.25 -11.09 8.40
C ILE A 34 6.05 -10.44 9.09
N SER A 35 6.14 -10.28 10.42
CA SER A 35 5.11 -9.61 11.22
C SER A 35 5.15 -8.08 11.02
N GLN A 36 4.07 -7.40 11.39
CA GLN A 36 3.99 -5.94 11.32
C GLN A 36 5.03 -5.26 12.23
N GLU A 37 5.27 -5.82 13.41
CA GLU A 37 6.23 -5.30 14.38
C GLU A 37 7.69 -5.39 13.90
N GLN A 38 7.98 -6.35 13.01
CA GLN A 38 9.31 -6.57 12.44
C GLN A 38 9.49 -5.90 11.07
N ALA A 39 8.40 -5.51 10.42
CA ALA A 39 8.44 -4.89 9.11
C ALA A 39 8.96 -3.45 9.19
N ILE A 40 9.81 -3.08 8.23
CA ILE A 40 10.23 -1.68 8.06
C ILE A 40 9.21 -1.05 7.10
N ILE A 41 8.30 -0.26 7.65
CA ILE A 41 7.23 0.43 6.90
C ILE A 41 7.28 1.93 7.15
N SER A 42 6.83 2.71 6.18
CA SER A 42 6.68 4.16 6.38
C SER A 42 5.48 4.45 7.29
N GLU A 43 5.50 5.60 7.99
CA GLU A 43 4.35 6.06 8.78
C GLU A 43 3.09 6.21 7.92
N LYS A 44 3.27 6.61 6.64
CA LYS A 44 2.17 6.75 5.68
C LYS A 44 1.51 5.40 5.38
N ASP A 45 2.31 4.38 5.10
CA ASP A 45 1.78 3.04 4.77
C ASP A 45 1.11 2.38 5.98
N ALA A 46 1.68 2.58 7.18
CA ALA A 46 1.09 2.11 8.44
C ALA A 46 -0.28 2.75 8.71
N ALA A 47 -0.48 4.00 8.28
CA ALA A 47 -1.70 4.77 8.47
C ALA A 47 -2.76 4.57 7.37
N HIS A 48 -2.50 3.76 6.35
CA HIS A 48 -3.49 3.46 5.32
C HIS A 48 -4.73 2.77 5.92
N PRO A 49 -5.94 3.05 5.39
CA PRO A 49 -7.18 2.47 5.88
C PRO A 49 -7.26 0.97 5.58
N LEU A 50 -8.05 0.25 6.37
CA LEU A 50 -8.50 -1.11 6.01
C LEU A 50 -9.32 -1.05 4.72
N LEU A 51 -9.36 -2.15 3.98
CA LEU A 51 -10.07 -2.35 2.71
C LEU A 51 -11.53 -1.96 2.82
N THR A 52 -12.20 -2.25 3.95
CA THR A 52 -13.61 -1.87 4.14
C THR A 52 -13.82 -0.36 4.24
N ASN A 53 -12.76 0.39 4.49
CA ASN A 53 -12.78 1.83 4.74
C ASN A 53 -12.15 2.64 3.60
N VAL A 54 -11.67 1.99 2.53
CA VAL A 54 -11.19 2.69 1.33
C VAL A 54 -12.37 3.32 0.60
N ILE A 55 -12.12 4.45 -0.06
CA ILE A 55 -13.07 5.01 -1.02
C ILE A 55 -12.84 4.29 -2.36
N PRO A 56 -13.87 3.66 -2.96
CA PRO A 56 -13.75 3.05 -4.28
C PRO A 56 -13.24 4.07 -5.31
N MET A 57 -12.34 3.62 -6.20
CA MET A 57 -11.87 4.47 -7.28
C MET A 57 -13.01 4.78 -8.26
N GLU A 58 -12.98 5.99 -8.81
CA GLU A 58 -13.87 6.35 -9.92
C GLU A 58 -13.54 5.46 -11.13
N VAL A 59 -14.58 5.06 -11.87
CA VAL A 59 -14.47 4.27 -13.11
C VAL A 59 -14.19 5.16 -14.32
#